data_AF-A0A7J4I1E2-F1
#
_entry.id   AF-A0A7J4I1E2-F1
#
_cell.length_a   1.000
_cell.length_b   1.000
_cell.length_c   1.000
_cell.angle_alpha   90.00
_cell.angle_beta   90.00
_cell.angle_gamma   90.00
#
_symmetry.space_group_name_H-M   'P 1'
#
loop_
_entity.id
_entity.type
_entity.pdbx_description
1 polymer ?
#
loop_
_entity_poly.entity_id
_entity_poly.type
_entity_poly.pdbx_seq_one_letter_code
_entity_poly.pdbx_strand_id
1 'polypeptide(L)'
;MGFLQSLGAWVNVVLDPLLSPLLKLGPFWVVLILSFVIAFFINLITKLFTNQEEMKNLKDELKKVQQQVKEVGNDAEKRMELQKKAMDKNFAYLKHSLRSTFITIIPLLILFGWMQLHLGFVPLHIDQPFTTSLAFAEGITGSVSIDAPNLELIPSTANGTVAQEKEKLVVDGKASWALRGKPGDYVLSYKFMNKTYTNEVSIKEQGESGYKIPNTLVRDGIIKSIDVQLEKIVVLEVFGLKLSWFWAYIIFSIVFSLVLKKLMKVY
;
A
#
# COMPACT_ATOMS: atom_id res chain seq x y z
N MET A 1 6.25 -20.85 3.71
CA MET A 1 5.44 -19.85 4.42
C MET A 1 6.33 -18.66 4.75
N GLY A 2 6.15 -17.55 4.05
CA GLY A 2 7.08 -16.41 4.14
C GLY A 2 6.81 -15.57 5.38
N PHE A 3 7.87 -15.02 5.99
CA PHE A 3 7.83 -14.07 7.11
C PHE A 3 6.79 -12.94 6.95
N LEU A 4 6.49 -12.53 5.72
CA LEU A 4 5.45 -11.54 5.40
C LEU A 4 4.02 -12.06 5.65
N GLN A 5 3.75 -13.35 5.42
CA GLN A 5 2.46 -13.97 5.75
C GLN A 5 2.28 -14.09 7.27
N SER A 6 3.34 -14.45 8.02
CA SER A 6 3.26 -14.50 9.48
C SER A 6 3.12 -13.10 10.11
N LEU A 7 3.79 -12.09 9.56
CA LEU A 7 3.58 -10.70 9.99
C LEU A 7 2.15 -10.25 9.70
N GLY A 8 1.62 -10.51 8.51
CA GLY A 8 0.22 -10.18 8.17
C GLY A 8 -0.79 -10.82 9.11
N ALA A 9 -0.59 -12.09 9.50
CA ALA A 9 -1.45 -12.78 10.45
C ALA A 9 -1.44 -12.11 11.84
N TRP A 10 -0.27 -11.71 12.34
CA TRP A 10 -0.16 -11.00 13.62
C TRP A 10 -0.81 -9.61 13.58
N VAL A 11 -0.64 -8.88 12.47
CA VAL A 11 -1.25 -7.55 12.30
C VAL A 11 -2.77 -7.64 12.37
N ASN A 12 -3.38 -8.61 11.69
CA ASN A 12 -4.83 -8.82 11.72
C ASN A 12 -5.33 -9.17 13.13
N VAL A 13 -4.67 -10.10 13.84
CA VAL A 13 -5.09 -10.50 15.20
C VAL A 13 -5.12 -9.31 16.18
N VAL A 14 -4.16 -8.39 16.09
CA VAL A 14 -4.06 -7.25 17.01
C VAL A 14 -4.93 -6.07 16.58
N LEU A 15 -4.95 -5.75 15.28
CA LEU A 15 -5.62 -4.54 14.79
C LEU A 15 -7.08 -4.76 14.41
N ASP A 16 -7.48 -5.95 13.98
CA ASP A 16 -8.86 -6.18 13.52
C ASP A 16 -9.90 -5.92 14.61
N PRO A 17 -9.74 -6.38 15.88
CA PRO A 17 -10.72 -6.08 16.92
C PRO A 17 -10.89 -4.58 17.18
N LEU A 18 -9.83 -3.79 16.98
CA LEU A 18 -9.82 -2.37 17.23
C LEU A 18 -10.32 -1.54 16.03
N LEU A 19 -9.94 -1.93 14.82
CA LEU A 19 -10.13 -1.12 13.61
C LEU A 19 -11.25 -1.65 12.69
N SER A 20 -11.61 -2.93 12.75
CA SER A 20 -12.70 -3.47 11.93
C SER A 20 -14.06 -2.80 12.16
N PRO A 21 -14.45 -2.33 13.38
CA PRO A 21 -15.70 -1.61 13.53
C PRO A 21 -15.75 -0.31 12.72
N LEU A 22 -14.58 0.29 12.46
CA LEU A 22 -14.46 1.52 11.68
C LEU A 22 -14.80 1.29 10.20
N LEU A 23 -14.55 0.08 9.67
CA LEU A 23 -14.83 -0.28 8.27
C LEU A 23 -16.30 -0.13 7.91
N LYS A 24 -17.21 -0.25 8.89
CA LYS A 24 -18.66 -0.06 8.71
C LYS A 24 -19.03 1.37 8.32
N LEU A 25 -18.19 2.35 8.60
CA LEU A 25 -18.42 3.75 8.24
C LEU A 25 -18.11 4.03 6.76
N GLY A 26 -17.50 3.07 6.05
CA GLY A 26 -17.10 3.20 4.65
C GLY A 26 -15.69 3.77 4.46
N PRO A 27 -15.08 3.57 3.27
CA PRO A 27 -13.65 3.83 3.05
C PRO A 27 -13.22 5.27 3.32
N PHE A 28 -14.06 6.25 2.95
CA PHE A 28 -13.78 7.67 3.17
C PHE A 28 -13.56 8.00 4.65
N TRP A 29 -14.51 7.62 5.51
CA TRP A 29 -14.47 7.92 6.93
C TRP A 29 -13.35 7.18 7.66
N VAL A 30 -13.08 5.93 7.26
CA VAL A 30 -11.94 5.16 7.78
C VAL A 30 -10.64 5.92 7.53
N VAL A 31 -10.39 6.33 6.28
CA VAL A 31 -9.16 7.04 5.93
C VAL A 31 -9.08 8.40 6.62
N LEU A 32 -10.19 9.15 6.69
CA LEU A 32 -10.23 10.45 7.35
C LEU A 32 -9.85 10.34 8.85
N ILE A 33 -10.50 9.43 9.57
CA ILE A 33 -10.30 9.22 11.01
C ILE A 33 -8.88 8.70 11.27
N LEU A 34 -8.42 7.69 10.53
CA LEU A 34 -7.07 7.15 10.67
C LEU A 34 -6.01 8.21 10.37
N SER A 35 -6.21 9.04 9.33
CA SER A 35 -5.28 10.12 9.00
C SER A 35 -5.15 11.14 10.14
N PHE A 36 -6.27 11.49 10.79
CA PHE A 36 -6.25 12.38 11.95
C PHE A 36 -5.53 11.75 13.13
N VAL A 37 -5.90 10.51 13.50
CA VAL A 37 -5.31 9.79 14.63
C VAL A 37 -3.81 9.58 14.44
N ILE A 38 -3.39 9.16 13.25
CA ILE A 38 -1.98 8.99 12.90
C ILE A 38 -1.25 10.33 12.97
N ALA A 39 -1.79 11.40 12.38
CA ALA A 39 -1.18 12.72 12.43
C ALA A 39 -1.06 13.24 13.89
N PHE A 40 -2.07 12.96 14.72
CA PHE A 40 -2.06 13.28 16.15
C PHE A 40 -0.93 12.55 16.88
N PHE A 41 -0.85 11.23 16.75
CA PHE A 41 0.19 10.43 17.40
C PHE A 41 1.60 10.76 16.90
N ILE A 42 1.79 10.98 15.60
CA ILE A 42 3.09 11.39 15.05
C ILE A 42 3.54 12.69 15.72
N ASN A 43 2.68 13.70 15.74
CA ASN A 43 3.05 14.98 16.33
C ASN A 43 3.21 14.91 17.86
N LEU A 44 2.43 14.07 18.55
CA LEU A 44 2.60 13.81 19.98
C LEU A 44 3.95 13.15 20.27
N ILE A 45 4.32 12.12 19.51
CA ILE A 45 5.61 11.43 19.66
C ILE A 45 6.76 12.38 19.32
N THR A 46 6.66 13.17 18.25
CA THR A 46 7.68 14.18 17.94
C THR A 46 7.83 15.19 19.07
N LYS A 47 6.73 15.61 19.70
CA LYS A 47 6.79 16.51 20.85
C LYS A 47 7.49 15.90 22.06
N LEU A 48 7.19 14.63 22.37
CA LEU A 48 7.71 13.96 23.56
C LEU A 48 9.15 13.46 23.41
N PHE A 49 9.55 13.06 22.20
CA PHE A 49 10.83 12.41 21.94
C PHE A 49 11.89 13.31 21.29
N THR A 50 11.54 14.57 20.98
CA THR A 50 12.46 15.55 20.42
C THR A 50 12.54 16.79 21.32
N ASN A 51 13.75 17.32 21.52
CA ASN A 51 13.98 18.55 22.29
C ASN A 51 13.45 19.77 21.52
N GLN A 52 12.26 20.24 21.89
CA GLN A 52 11.57 21.32 21.17
C GLN A 52 12.30 22.66 21.22
N GLU A 53 13.01 22.95 22.32
CA GLU A 53 13.79 24.18 22.45
C GLU A 53 14.99 24.17 21.50
N GLU A 54 15.73 23.06 21.49
CA GLU A 54 16.86 22.89 20.60
C GLU A 54 16.44 22.88 19.11
N MET A 55 15.32 22.25 18.79
CA MET A 55 14.75 22.28 17.42
C MET A 55 14.38 23.69 16.98
N LYS A 56 13.77 24.47 17.87
CA LYS A 56 13.45 25.87 17.60
C LYS A 56 14.71 26.69 17.36
N ASN A 57 15.73 26.53 18.23
CA ASN A 57 17.01 27.23 18.09
C ASN A 57 17.71 26.88 16.76
N LEU A 58 17.76 25.60 16.40
CA LEU A 58 18.34 25.14 15.13
C LEU A 58 17.58 25.72 13.92
N LYS A 59 16.24 25.76 13.96
CA LYS A 59 15.45 26.41 12.90
C LYS A 59 15.73 27.89 12.78
N ASP A 60 15.84 28.59 13.91
CA ASP A 60 16.09 30.03 13.92
C ASP A 60 17.51 30.34 13.42
N GLU A 61 18.51 29.53 13.78
CA GLU A 61 19.86 29.62 13.21
C GLU A 61 19.88 29.33 11.71
N LEU A 62 19.16 28.29 11.24
CA LEU A 62 19.04 27.98 9.81
C LEU A 62 18.43 29.15 9.03
N LYS A 63 17.39 29.81 9.57
CA LYS A 63 16.81 31.02 8.97
C LYS A 63 17.82 32.17 8.92
N LYS A 64 18.61 32.38 9.98
CA LYS A 64 19.68 33.39 9.99
C LYS A 64 20.74 33.10 8.92
N VAL A 65 21.18 31.86 8.79
CA VAL A 65 22.15 31.47 7.75
C VAL A 65 21.56 31.69 6.35
N GLN A 66 20.29 31.35 6.14
CA GLN A 66 19.60 31.64 4.86
C GLN A 66 19.54 33.13 4.53
N GLN A 67 19.37 34.01 5.53
CA GLN A 67 19.41 35.46 5.34
C GLN A 67 20.83 35.93 5.00
N GLN A 68 21.85 35.47 5.74
CA GLN A 68 23.25 35.78 5.48
C GLN A 68 23.68 35.37 4.05
N VAL A 69 23.22 34.21 3.56
CA VAL A 69 23.49 33.78 2.18
C VAL A 69 22.93 34.77 1.15
N LYS A 70 21.76 35.37 1.42
CA LYS A 70 21.17 36.40 0.54
C LYS A 70 21.96 37.71 0.59
N GLU A 71 22.53 38.06 1.74
CA GLU A 71 23.30 39.29 1.94
C GLU A 71 24.71 39.23 1.34
N VAL A 72 25.35 38.04 1.36
CA VAL A 72 26.73 37.84 0.89
C VAL A 72 26.88 37.96 -0.65
N GLY A 73 25.78 37.98 -1.40
CA GLY A 73 25.81 38.25 -2.84
C GLY A 73 26.64 37.22 -3.62
N ASN A 74 27.68 37.68 -4.34
CA ASN A 74 28.49 36.85 -5.26
C ASN A 74 29.82 36.33 -4.71
N ASP A 75 30.13 36.54 -3.43
CA ASP A 75 31.33 36.00 -2.80
C ASP A 75 31.22 34.46 -2.70
N ALA A 76 32.02 33.74 -3.49
CA ALA A 76 31.96 32.28 -3.55
C ALA A 76 32.48 31.61 -2.27
N GLU A 77 33.52 32.17 -1.65
CA GLU A 77 34.17 31.61 -0.48
C GLU A 77 33.27 31.73 0.75
N LYS A 78 32.72 32.93 0.99
CA LYS A 78 31.77 33.16 2.08
C LYS A 78 30.46 32.41 1.89
N ARG A 79 29.97 32.26 0.65
CA ARG A 79 28.79 31.42 0.38
C ARG A 79 29.06 29.96 0.70
N MET A 80 30.22 29.43 0.35
CA MET A 80 30.59 28.05 0.67
C MET A 80 30.67 27.83 2.18
N GLU A 81 31.25 28.76 2.93
CA GLU A 81 31.31 28.69 4.39
C GLU A 81 29.92 28.69 5.03
N LEU A 82 29.03 29.59 4.58
CA LEU A 82 27.64 29.62 5.04
C LEU A 82 26.86 28.38 4.66
N GLN A 83 27.10 27.79 3.48
CA GLN A 83 26.50 26.52 3.09
C GLN A 83 26.97 25.35 3.97
N LYS A 84 28.27 25.27 4.28
CA LYS A 84 28.79 24.27 5.24
C LYS A 84 28.13 24.41 6.60
N LYS A 85 28.04 25.65 7.11
CA LYS A 85 27.33 25.94 8.37
C LYS A 85 25.85 25.54 8.31
N ALA A 86 25.16 25.85 7.21
CA ALA A 86 23.77 25.42 7.01
C ALA A 86 23.64 23.90 6.99
N MET A 87 24.58 23.21 6.34
CA MET A 87 24.61 21.74 6.27
C MET A 87 24.80 21.13 7.67
N ASP A 88 25.76 21.61 8.46
CA ASP A 88 26.00 21.11 9.82
C ASP A 88 24.78 21.31 10.72
N LYS A 89 24.15 22.48 10.64
CA LYS A 89 22.92 22.78 11.40
C LYS A 89 21.72 21.97 10.91
N ASN A 90 21.57 21.79 9.61
CA ASN A 90 20.55 20.90 9.04
C ASN A 90 20.77 19.46 9.49
N PHE A 91 22.02 18.99 9.54
CA PHE A 91 22.34 17.64 10.00
C PHE A 91 22.01 17.45 11.48
N ALA A 92 22.35 18.41 12.34
CA ALA A 92 21.94 18.40 13.74
C ALA A 92 20.41 18.37 13.90
N TYR A 93 19.70 19.22 13.15
CA TYR A 93 18.24 19.25 13.11
C TYR A 93 17.64 17.92 12.62
N LEU A 94 18.20 17.36 11.54
CA LEU A 94 17.79 16.07 11.00
C LEU A 94 17.98 14.96 12.03
N LYS A 95 19.14 14.89 12.71
CA LYS A 95 19.41 13.87 13.74
C LYS A 95 18.33 13.87 14.83
N HIS A 96 17.94 15.05 15.32
CA HIS A 96 16.87 15.21 16.30
C HIS A 96 15.51 14.77 15.75
N SER A 97 15.20 15.13 14.51
CA SER A 97 13.95 14.72 13.86
C SER A 97 13.89 13.21 13.60
N LEU A 98 15.00 12.60 13.17
CA LEU A 98 15.10 11.19 12.83
C LEU A 98 14.85 10.30 14.04
N ARG A 99 15.24 10.73 15.25
CA ARG A 99 14.95 10.01 16.49
C ARG A 99 13.45 9.72 16.65
N SER A 100 12.61 10.72 16.39
CA SER A 100 11.15 10.54 16.42
C SER A 100 10.65 9.75 15.20
N THR A 101 11.22 9.97 14.02
CA THR A 101 10.84 9.24 12.80
C THR A 101 11.02 7.73 12.93
N PHE A 102 12.13 7.26 13.48
CA PHE A 102 12.35 5.81 13.66
C PHE A 102 11.37 5.17 14.64
N ILE A 103 10.93 5.91 15.66
CA ILE A 103 9.91 5.44 16.61
C ILE A 103 8.55 5.37 15.92
N THR A 104 8.23 6.33 15.06
CA THR A 104 6.91 6.44 14.41
C THR A 104 6.77 5.58 13.16
N ILE A 105 7.85 5.28 12.44
CA ILE A 105 7.78 4.54 11.17
C ILE A 105 7.33 3.09 11.37
N ILE A 106 7.76 2.43 12.46
CA ILE A 106 7.40 1.03 12.71
C ILE A 106 5.88 0.88 12.94
N PRO A 107 5.24 1.62 13.87
CA PRO A 107 3.78 1.61 14.01
C PRO A 107 3.05 2.04 12.74
N LEU A 108 3.59 3.04 12.02
CA LEU A 108 2.98 3.54 10.79
C LEU A 108 2.95 2.47 9.69
N LEU A 109 4.05 1.72 9.50
CA LEU A 109 4.11 0.63 8.53
C LEU A 109 3.15 -0.51 8.88
N ILE A 110 2.98 -0.81 10.16
CA ILE A 110 2.01 -1.81 10.63
C ILE A 110 0.58 -1.37 10.27
N LEU A 111 0.23 -0.11 10.58
CA LEU A 111 -1.08 0.46 10.22
C LEU A 111 -1.30 0.49 8.70
N PHE A 112 -0.28 0.85 7.93
CA PHE A 112 -0.35 0.86 6.47
C PHE A 112 -0.50 -0.54 5.88
N GLY A 113 0.17 -1.55 6.46
CA GLY A 113 -0.04 -2.94 6.07
C GLY A 113 -1.51 -3.33 6.25
N TRP A 114 -2.10 -2.99 7.39
CA TRP A 114 -3.52 -3.23 7.66
C TRP A 114 -4.45 -2.46 6.71
N MET A 115 -4.18 -1.18 6.45
CA MET A 115 -4.96 -0.38 5.50
C MET A 115 -4.84 -0.91 4.07
N GLN A 116 -3.67 -1.37 3.65
CA GLN A 116 -3.48 -1.94 2.33
C GLN A 116 -4.27 -3.25 2.16
N LEU A 117 -4.35 -4.05 3.22
CA LEU A 117 -5.20 -5.23 3.24
C LEU A 117 -6.67 -4.83 3.11
N HIS A 118 -7.16 -3.90 3.93
CA HIS A 118 -8.60 -3.62 4.05
C HIS A 118 -9.17 -2.58 3.08
N LEU A 119 -8.32 -1.70 2.52
CA LEU A 119 -8.71 -0.56 1.70
C LEU A 119 -8.00 -0.54 0.35
N GLY A 120 -7.17 -1.55 0.05
CA GLY A 120 -6.42 -1.59 -1.20
C GLY A 120 -7.30 -1.86 -2.42
N PHE A 121 -8.22 -2.82 -2.32
CA PHE A 121 -8.95 -3.38 -3.46
C PHE A 121 -10.41 -3.64 -3.12
N VAL A 122 -11.33 -3.53 -4.06
CA VAL A 122 -12.74 -3.86 -3.85
C VAL A 122 -12.85 -5.39 -3.66
N PRO A 123 -13.60 -5.88 -2.64
CA PRO A 123 -13.79 -7.31 -2.47
C PRO A 123 -14.55 -7.91 -3.64
N LEU A 124 -14.27 -9.17 -3.97
CA LEU A 124 -15.04 -9.90 -4.97
C LEU A 124 -16.45 -10.19 -4.45
N HIS A 125 -17.45 -9.72 -5.18
CA HIS A 125 -18.85 -9.99 -4.88
C HIS A 125 -19.39 -11.22 -5.62
N ILE A 126 -20.53 -11.71 -5.13
CA ILE A 126 -21.24 -12.87 -5.69
C ILE A 126 -21.50 -12.66 -7.18
N ASP A 127 -21.19 -13.69 -7.97
CA ASP A 127 -21.38 -13.72 -9.43
C ASP A 127 -20.62 -12.62 -10.20
N GLN A 128 -19.76 -11.83 -9.54
CA GLN A 128 -18.91 -10.85 -10.19
C GLN A 128 -17.80 -11.58 -10.95
N PRO A 129 -17.65 -11.34 -12.27
CA PRO A 129 -16.55 -11.91 -13.03
C PRO A 129 -15.22 -11.30 -12.55
N PHE A 130 -14.22 -12.15 -12.33
CA PHE A 130 -12.86 -11.72 -12.03
C PHE A 130 -11.86 -12.45 -12.92
N THR A 131 -10.77 -11.78 -13.26
CA THR A 131 -9.72 -12.37 -14.09
C THR A 131 -8.54 -12.76 -13.22
N THR A 132 -8.08 -14.00 -13.36
CA THR A 132 -6.79 -14.43 -12.81
C THR A 132 -5.81 -14.69 -13.94
N SER A 133 -4.53 -14.42 -13.70
CA SER A 133 -3.49 -14.51 -14.71
C SER A 133 -2.18 -15.03 -14.13
N LEU A 134 -1.45 -15.77 -14.94
CA LEU A 134 -0.06 -16.12 -14.70
C LEU A 134 0.81 -15.30 -15.63
N ALA A 135 1.81 -14.63 -15.06
CA ALA A 135 2.86 -13.99 -15.84
C ALA A 135 4.10 -14.90 -15.85
N PHE A 136 4.60 -15.22 -17.04
CA PHE A 136 5.76 -16.09 -17.24
C PHE A 136 7.04 -15.28 -17.49
N ALA A 137 8.18 -15.94 -17.32
CA ALA A 137 9.45 -15.41 -17.79
C ALA A 137 9.48 -15.30 -19.33
N GLU A 138 10.35 -14.43 -19.85
CA GLU A 138 10.47 -14.24 -21.30
C GLU A 138 10.90 -15.54 -21.98
N GLY A 139 10.28 -15.84 -23.13
CA GLY A 139 10.58 -17.04 -23.93
C GLY A 139 9.91 -18.33 -23.46
N ILE A 140 9.13 -18.32 -22.37
CA ILE A 140 8.37 -19.50 -21.94
C ILE A 140 7.11 -19.66 -22.79
N THR A 141 6.98 -20.82 -23.43
CA THR A 141 5.82 -21.23 -24.22
C THR A 141 5.31 -22.57 -23.71
N GLY A 142 4.02 -22.85 -23.92
CA GLY A 142 3.40 -24.10 -23.50
C GLY A 142 1.94 -23.92 -23.11
N SER A 143 1.35 -25.01 -22.65
CA SER A 143 -0.05 -25.07 -22.25
C SER A 143 -0.18 -25.14 -20.74
N VAL A 144 -1.06 -24.30 -20.18
CA VAL A 144 -1.30 -24.20 -18.74
C VAL A 144 -2.74 -24.59 -18.48
N SER A 145 -2.97 -25.42 -17.47
CA SER A 145 -4.32 -25.72 -17.02
C SER A 145 -4.62 -25.08 -15.67
N ILE A 146 -5.86 -24.62 -15.51
CA ILE A 146 -6.41 -24.17 -14.22
C ILE A 146 -7.37 -25.22 -13.68
N ASP A 147 -7.23 -25.49 -12.38
CA ASP A 147 -8.17 -26.24 -11.58
C ASP A 147 -8.71 -25.32 -10.47
N ALA A 148 -9.99 -25.03 -10.56
CA ALA A 148 -10.71 -24.08 -9.73
C ALA A 148 -12.03 -24.73 -9.29
N PRO A 149 -12.00 -25.63 -8.28
CA PRO A 149 -13.18 -26.37 -7.86
C PRO A 149 -14.27 -25.41 -7.39
N ASN A 150 -15.52 -25.67 -7.82
CA ASN A 150 -16.70 -24.88 -7.46
C ASN A 150 -16.69 -23.41 -7.95
N LEU A 151 -15.82 -23.06 -8.90
CA LEU A 151 -15.87 -21.80 -9.64
C LEU A 151 -16.26 -22.06 -11.10
N GLU A 152 -17.05 -21.15 -11.66
CA GLU A 152 -17.48 -21.20 -13.05
C GLU A 152 -16.49 -20.46 -13.94
N LEU A 153 -15.99 -21.14 -14.98
CA LEU A 153 -15.18 -20.53 -16.02
C LEU A 153 -16.08 -19.77 -17.00
N ILE A 154 -15.79 -18.49 -17.17
CA ILE A 154 -16.45 -17.65 -18.16
C ILE A 154 -15.74 -17.89 -19.49
N PRO A 155 -16.45 -18.44 -20.50
CA PRO A 155 -15.84 -18.71 -21.78
C PRO A 155 -15.40 -17.40 -22.44
N SER A 156 -14.22 -17.43 -23.05
CA SER A 156 -13.69 -16.32 -23.83
C SER A 156 -13.85 -16.69 -25.31
N THR A 157 -14.43 -15.82 -26.12
CA THR A 157 -14.55 -16.06 -27.55
C THR A 157 -13.20 -15.83 -28.23
N ALA A 158 -12.56 -16.90 -28.69
CA ALA A 158 -11.52 -16.85 -29.71
C ALA A 158 -12.07 -17.55 -30.97
N ASN A 159 -12.14 -16.82 -32.08
CA ASN A 159 -12.58 -17.33 -33.39
C ASN A 159 -13.97 -17.99 -33.44
N GLY A 160 -14.97 -17.43 -32.72
CA GLY A 160 -16.37 -17.87 -32.85
C GLY A 160 -16.71 -19.22 -32.20
N THR A 161 -15.74 -19.89 -31.57
CA THR A 161 -15.94 -21.12 -30.80
C THR A 161 -15.98 -20.78 -29.30
N VAL A 162 -17.09 -21.09 -28.64
CA VAL A 162 -17.28 -20.90 -27.19
C VAL A 162 -16.82 -22.18 -26.49
N ALA A 163 -15.58 -22.20 -26.01
CA ALA A 163 -15.05 -23.30 -25.22
C ALA A 163 -14.72 -22.83 -23.80
N GLN A 164 -15.16 -23.58 -22.78
CA GLN A 164 -14.67 -23.45 -21.41
C GLN A 164 -13.26 -24.05 -21.34
N GLU A 165 -12.29 -23.27 -21.80
CA GLU A 165 -10.90 -23.69 -21.86
C GLU A 165 -10.27 -23.63 -20.47
N LYS A 166 -10.33 -24.78 -19.77
CA LYS A 166 -9.50 -25.03 -18.57
C LYS A 166 -8.02 -24.95 -18.91
N GLU A 167 -7.66 -25.23 -20.15
CA GLU A 167 -6.31 -25.24 -20.65
C GLU A 167 -6.10 -24.09 -21.64
N LYS A 168 -5.10 -23.24 -21.41
CA LYS A 168 -4.75 -22.12 -22.27
C LYS A 168 -3.28 -22.12 -22.61
N LEU A 169 -2.98 -21.76 -23.85
CA LEU A 169 -1.61 -21.52 -24.29
C LEU A 169 -1.09 -20.22 -23.67
N VAL A 170 0.20 -20.21 -23.34
CA VAL A 170 0.92 -19.00 -22.93
C VAL A 170 1.11 -18.12 -24.17
N VAL A 171 0.44 -16.97 -24.21
CA VAL A 171 0.53 -15.97 -25.28
C VAL A 171 1.13 -14.69 -24.69
N ASP A 172 2.15 -14.13 -25.33
CA ASP A 172 2.88 -12.95 -24.84
C ASP A 172 3.37 -13.07 -23.38
N GLY A 173 3.77 -14.29 -22.98
CA GLY A 173 4.22 -14.58 -21.63
C GLY A 173 3.11 -14.50 -20.58
N LYS A 174 1.83 -14.59 -20.97
CA LYS A 174 0.69 -14.60 -20.05
C LYS A 174 -0.33 -15.67 -20.40
N ALA A 175 -1.00 -16.19 -19.37
CA ALA A 175 -2.20 -17.00 -19.51
C ALA A 175 -3.25 -16.49 -18.51
N SER A 176 -4.48 -16.24 -18.96
CA SER A 176 -5.51 -15.56 -18.17
C SER A 176 -6.86 -16.28 -18.25
N TRP A 177 -7.56 -16.39 -17.13
CA TRP A 177 -8.89 -17.00 -17.04
C TRP A 177 -9.85 -16.04 -16.35
N ALA A 178 -11.08 -15.98 -16.87
CA ALA A 178 -12.18 -15.28 -16.22
C ALA A 178 -13.03 -16.30 -15.45
N LEU A 179 -13.26 -16.02 -14.18
CA LEU A 179 -13.95 -16.90 -13.22
C LEU A 179 -15.09 -16.13 -12.55
N ARG A 180 -16.12 -16.84 -12.10
CA ARG A 180 -17.14 -16.33 -11.17
C ARG A 180 -17.55 -17.44 -10.20
N GLY A 181 -18.12 -17.06 -9.05
CA GLY A 181 -18.54 -18.04 -8.06
C GLY A 181 -19.41 -17.47 -6.96
N LYS A 182 -19.86 -18.37 -6.10
CA LYS A 182 -20.62 -18.08 -4.88
C LYS A 182 -19.69 -17.61 -3.75
N PRO A 183 -20.23 -17.11 -2.62
CA PRO A 183 -19.41 -16.81 -1.45
C PRO A 183 -18.62 -18.04 -0.99
N GLY A 184 -17.34 -17.84 -0.68
CA GLY A 184 -16.46 -18.91 -0.22
C GLY A 184 -14.98 -18.59 -0.38
N ASP A 185 -14.16 -19.38 0.28
CA ASP A 185 -12.71 -19.40 0.09
C ASP A 185 -12.36 -20.50 -0.92
N TYR A 186 -11.61 -20.13 -1.96
CA TYR A 186 -11.25 -20.99 -3.07
C TYR A 186 -9.73 -21.05 -3.23
N VAL A 187 -9.22 -22.23 -3.56
CA VAL A 187 -7.82 -22.44 -3.93
C VAL A 187 -7.75 -22.66 -5.44
N LEU A 188 -7.17 -21.70 -6.16
CA LEU A 188 -6.87 -21.80 -7.58
C LEU A 188 -5.56 -22.56 -7.76
N SER A 189 -5.60 -23.67 -8.48
CA SER A 189 -4.42 -24.48 -8.78
C SER A 189 -4.09 -24.40 -10.26
N TYR A 190 -2.86 -23.99 -10.58
CA TYR A 190 -2.35 -23.89 -11.94
C TYR A 190 -1.32 -24.97 -12.19
N LYS A 191 -1.55 -25.81 -13.19
CA LYS A 191 -0.61 -26.86 -13.58
C LYS A 191 0.06 -26.45 -14.87
N PHE A 192 1.39 -26.34 -14.80
CA PHE A 192 2.23 -26.09 -15.95
C PHE A 192 3.42 -27.06 -15.93
N MET A 193 3.58 -27.84 -17.00
CA MET A 193 4.54 -28.94 -17.08
C MET A 193 4.35 -29.94 -15.91
N ASN A 194 5.33 -30.06 -15.01
CA ASN A 194 5.29 -30.95 -13.84
C ASN A 194 5.22 -30.17 -12.50
N LYS A 195 4.88 -28.88 -12.54
CA LYS A 195 4.76 -28.02 -11.35
C LYS A 195 3.31 -27.57 -11.17
N THR A 196 2.88 -27.53 -9.91
CA THR A 196 1.58 -26.97 -9.50
C THR A 196 1.82 -25.71 -8.70
N TYR A 197 1.15 -24.63 -9.10
CA TYR A 197 1.19 -23.34 -8.44
C TYR A 197 -0.19 -23.05 -7.86
N THR A 198 -0.26 -22.54 -6.64
CA THR A 198 -1.54 -22.29 -5.97
C THR A 198 -1.70 -20.83 -5.58
N ASN A 199 -2.94 -20.34 -5.64
CA ASN A 199 -3.31 -19.02 -5.13
C ASN A 199 -4.68 -19.08 -4.45
N GLU A 200 -4.85 -18.34 -3.36
CA GLU A 200 -6.12 -18.29 -2.63
C GLU A 200 -6.94 -17.08 -3.07
N VAL A 201 -8.24 -17.29 -3.27
CA VAL A 201 -9.22 -16.25 -3.58
C VAL A 201 -10.43 -16.41 -2.69
N SER A 202 -10.88 -15.31 -2.07
CA SER A 202 -12.09 -15.27 -1.26
C SER A 202 -13.17 -14.44 -1.97
N ILE A 203 -14.33 -15.04 -2.23
CA ILE A 203 -15.53 -14.34 -2.70
C ILE A 203 -16.40 -14.07 -1.48
N LYS A 204 -16.79 -12.82 -1.28
CA LYS A 204 -17.49 -12.38 -0.08
C LYS A 204 -18.97 -12.15 -0.32
N GLU A 205 -19.75 -12.45 0.73
CA GLU A 205 -21.15 -12.05 0.80
C GLU A 205 -21.25 -10.52 0.96
N GLN A 206 -22.35 -9.93 0.50
CA GLN A 206 -22.53 -8.49 0.49
C GLN A 206 -22.48 -7.93 1.93
N GLY A 207 -21.47 -7.11 2.26
CA GLY A 207 -21.32 -6.48 3.57
C GLY A 207 -20.20 -7.04 4.46
N GLU A 208 -19.52 -8.11 4.05
CA GLU A 208 -18.31 -8.58 4.75
C GLU A 208 -17.06 -7.79 4.33
N SER A 209 -16.26 -7.37 5.31
CA SER A 209 -14.93 -6.77 5.09
C SER A 209 -13.86 -7.64 5.73
N GLY A 210 -12.86 -8.05 4.95
CA GLY A 210 -11.75 -8.89 5.40
C GLY A 210 -11.05 -9.54 4.21
N TYR A 211 -9.72 -9.46 4.18
CA TYR A 211 -8.94 -9.84 3.00
C TYR A 211 -7.98 -10.99 3.28
N LYS A 212 -7.77 -11.80 2.25
CA LYS A 212 -6.53 -12.54 2.00
C LYS A 212 -5.84 -11.91 0.78
N ILE A 213 -4.53 -11.75 0.83
CA ILE A 213 -3.75 -11.12 -0.24
C ILE A 213 -3.84 -11.99 -1.49
N PRO A 214 -4.39 -11.50 -2.61
CA PRO A 214 -4.61 -12.33 -3.80
C PRO A 214 -3.39 -12.39 -4.74
N ASN A 215 -2.32 -11.65 -4.44
CA ASN A 215 -1.11 -11.61 -5.25
C ASN A 215 -0.01 -12.41 -4.56
N THR A 216 0.30 -13.58 -5.09
CA THR A 216 1.45 -14.39 -4.67
C THR A 216 2.56 -14.29 -5.71
N LEU A 217 3.69 -13.73 -5.28
CA LEU A 217 4.87 -13.60 -6.12
C LEU A 217 5.69 -14.89 -6.03
N VAL A 218 5.73 -15.65 -7.12
CA VAL A 218 6.38 -16.97 -7.19
C VAL A 218 7.67 -16.84 -7.99
N ARG A 219 8.81 -16.53 -7.37
CA ARG A 219 10.10 -16.39 -8.08
C ARG A 219 10.78 -17.74 -8.32
N ASP A 220 10.22 -18.56 -9.21
CA ASP A 220 10.72 -19.91 -9.53
C ASP A 220 11.31 -20.01 -10.95
N GLY A 221 11.77 -18.89 -11.51
CA GLY A 221 12.42 -18.82 -12.84
C GLY A 221 11.50 -19.06 -14.05
N ILE A 222 10.35 -19.70 -13.86
CA ILE A 222 9.36 -20.03 -14.90
C ILE A 222 8.17 -19.06 -14.84
N ILE A 223 7.57 -18.93 -13.66
CA ILE A 223 6.50 -17.96 -13.37
C ILE A 223 7.13 -16.75 -12.66
N LYS A 224 6.66 -15.55 -12.98
CA LYS A 224 7.02 -14.29 -12.33
C LYS A 224 6.00 -13.92 -11.25
N SER A 225 4.71 -14.05 -11.55
CA SER A 225 3.61 -13.72 -10.64
C SER A 225 2.34 -14.49 -10.96
N ILE A 226 1.52 -14.70 -9.92
CA ILE A 226 0.11 -15.05 -10.04
C ILE A 226 -0.68 -13.83 -9.60
N ASP A 227 -1.51 -13.31 -10.50
CA ASP A 227 -2.27 -12.08 -10.30
C ASP A 227 -3.76 -12.36 -10.38
N VAL A 228 -4.53 -11.75 -9.49
CA VAL A 228 -5.99 -11.67 -9.58
C VAL A 228 -6.33 -10.19 -9.78
N GLN A 229 -6.95 -9.88 -10.92
CA GLN A 229 -7.35 -8.52 -11.25
C GLN A 229 -8.50 -8.11 -10.33
N LEU A 230 -8.18 -7.23 -9.38
CA LEU A 230 -9.15 -6.58 -8.51
C LEU A 230 -9.18 -5.09 -8.79
N GLU A 231 -10.38 -4.51 -8.71
CA GLU A 231 -10.55 -3.07 -8.76
C GLU A 231 -9.97 -2.43 -7.50
N LYS A 232 -9.38 -1.23 -7.63
CA LYS A 232 -8.87 -0.49 -6.46
C LYS A 232 -10.02 0.25 -5.80
N ILE A 233 -10.07 0.26 -4.46
CA ILE A 233 -11.04 1.08 -3.74
C ILE A 233 -10.74 2.56 -4.02
N VAL A 234 -11.77 3.28 -4.43
CA VAL A 234 -11.77 4.73 -4.56
C VAL A 234 -12.29 5.31 -3.26
N VAL A 235 -11.47 6.13 -2.60
CA VAL A 235 -11.79 6.72 -1.30
C VAL A 235 -12.32 8.14 -1.48
N LEU A 236 -11.79 8.86 -2.46
CA LEU A 236 -12.12 10.26 -2.70
C LEU A 236 -12.08 10.53 -4.20
N GLU A 237 -13.05 11.28 -4.71
CA GLU A 237 -13.04 11.78 -6.07
C GLU A 237 -12.94 13.30 -6.04
N VAL A 238 -11.88 13.86 -6.63
CA VAL A 238 -11.62 15.31 -6.64
C VAL A 238 -11.32 15.74 -8.06
N PHE A 239 -12.12 16.65 -8.62
CA PHE A 239 -11.96 17.12 -10.01
C PHE A 239 -11.91 15.98 -11.05
N GLY A 240 -12.66 14.89 -10.83
CA GLY A 240 -12.65 13.70 -11.69
C GLY A 240 -11.46 12.75 -11.47
N LEU A 241 -10.55 13.06 -10.55
CA LEU A 241 -9.46 12.17 -10.15
C LEU A 241 -9.93 11.22 -9.05
N LYS A 242 -9.94 9.93 -9.34
CA LYS A 242 -10.23 8.86 -8.39
C LYS A 242 -8.99 8.56 -7.54
N LEU A 243 -9.01 8.98 -6.29
CA LEU A 243 -7.91 8.81 -5.35
C LEU A 243 -8.08 7.53 -4.54
N SER A 244 -6.99 6.76 -4.46
CA SER A 244 -6.90 5.60 -3.57
C SER A 244 -6.74 6.04 -2.11
N TRP A 245 -6.88 5.08 -1.19
CA TRP A 245 -6.70 5.30 0.24
C TRP A 245 -5.36 5.96 0.58
N PHE A 246 -4.29 5.59 -0.13
CA PHE A 246 -2.94 6.09 0.10
C PHE A 246 -2.84 7.59 -0.18
N TRP A 247 -3.37 8.05 -1.32
CA TRP A 247 -3.35 9.46 -1.68
C TRP A 247 -4.27 10.30 -0.80
N ALA A 248 -5.47 9.79 -0.51
CA ALA A 248 -6.39 10.44 0.42
C ALA A 248 -5.75 10.62 1.80
N TYR A 249 -5.08 9.57 2.31
CA TYR A 249 -4.33 9.64 3.57
C TYR A 249 -3.23 10.71 3.54
N ILE A 250 -2.43 10.81 2.47
CA ILE A 250 -1.36 11.83 2.36
C ILE A 250 -1.96 13.23 2.45
N ILE A 251 -3.04 13.50 1.73
CA ILE A 251 -3.69 14.82 1.72
C ILE A 251 -4.20 15.16 3.12
N PHE A 252 -4.98 14.27 3.74
CA PHE A 252 -5.54 14.51 5.07
C PHE A 252 -4.45 14.63 6.14
N SER A 253 -3.45 13.75 6.12
CA SER A 253 -2.36 13.77 7.09
C SER A 253 -1.52 15.05 7.01
N ILE A 254 -1.27 15.60 5.82
CA ILE A 254 -0.61 16.90 5.68
C ILE A 254 -1.44 18.00 6.32
N VAL A 255 -2.74 18.09 5.98
CA VAL A 255 -3.65 19.10 6.53
C VAL A 255 -3.72 19.00 8.06
N PHE A 256 -3.99 17.81 8.59
CA PHE A 256 -4.06 17.60 10.04
C PHE A 256 -2.72 17.87 10.72
N SER A 257 -1.60 17.42 10.13
CA SER A 257 -0.28 17.63 10.72
C SER A 257 0.07 19.11 10.79
N LEU A 258 -0.25 19.92 9.78
CA LEU A 258 -0.03 21.37 9.84
C LEU A 258 -0.83 22.03 10.96
N VAL A 259 -2.12 21.67 11.10
CA VAL A 259 -2.99 22.20 12.16
C VAL A 259 -2.48 21.77 13.54
N LEU A 260 -2.17 20.48 13.70
CA LEU A 260 -1.71 19.88 14.95
C LEU A 260 -0.33 20.38 15.38
N LYS A 261 0.62 20.57 14.45
CA LYS A 261 1.93 21.17 14.75
C LYS A 261 1.78 22.55 15.36
N LYS A 262 0.91 23.38 14.78
CA LYS A 262 0.65 24.73 15.29
C LYS A 262 -0.02 24.67 16.67
N LEU A 263 -1.04 23.84 16.83
CA LEU A 263 -1.80 23.71 18.08
C LEU A 263 -0.93 23.18 19.23
N MET A 264 -0.09 22.18 18.95
CA MET A 264 0.77 21.56 19.95
C MET A 264 2.14 22.24 20.14
N LYS A 265 2.44 23.29 19.35
CA LYS A 265 3.73 23.99 19.32
C LYS A 265 4.90 23.03 19.08
N VAL A 266 4.75 22.16 18.08
CA VAL A 266 5.81 21.25 17.64
C VAL A 266 6.68 21.98 16.62
N TYR A 267 7.97 22.08 16.91
CA TYR A 267 8.95 22.74 16.04
C TYR A 267 9.74 21.70 15.27
#